data_AF-Q5M9Y1-F1
#
_entry.id   AF-Q5M9Y1-F1
#
_cell.length_a   1.000
_cell.length_b   1.000
_cell.length_c   1.000
_cell.angle_alpha   90.00
_cell.angle_beta   90.00
_cell.angle_gamma   90.00
#
_symmetry.space_group_name_H-M   'P 1'
#
loop_
_entity.id
_entity.type
_entity.pdbx_description
1 polymer ?
#
loop_
_entity_poly.entity_id
_entity_poly.type
_entity_poly.pdbx_seq_one_letter_code
_entity_poly.pdbx_strand_id
1 'polypeptide(L)'
;MARLAVGEALTNLVWAKVTSLSDVKASGNWMYAAKLDGEGAAIYDAALALSEAMIELGIAIDGGKDSLSMAAHASGDLVKATGNLVISTYVTGKPTNKRDFLSCLGYSIADIVD
;
A
#
# COMPACT_ATOMS: atom_id res chain seq x y z
N MET A 1 9.95 -4.98 -3.86
CA MET A 1 8.50 -4.95 -4.14
C MET A 1 7.74 -4.27 -3.00
N ALA A 2 7.80 -4.79 -1.77
CA ALA A 2 6.97 -4.29 -0.67
C ALA A 2 7.13 -2.78 -0.35
N ARG A 3 8.35 -2.24 -0.34
CA ARG A 3 8.60 -0.80 -0.15
C ARG A 3 7.93 0.09 -1.20
N LEU A 4 7.95 -0.36 -2.47
CA LEU A 4 7.30 0.36 -3.56
C LEU A 4 5.78 0.31 -3.43
N ALA A 5 5.20 -0.82 -3.00
CA ALA A 5 3.75 -0.92 -2.79
C ALA A 5 3.26 0.06 -1.71
N VAL A 6 4.03 0.26 -0.63
CA VAL A 6 3.73 1.30 0.38
C VAL A 6 3.89 2.69 -0.22
N GLY A 7 5.01 2.95 -0.90
CA GLY A 7 5.27 4.24 -1.53
C GLY A 7 4.17 4.65 -2.51
N GLU A 8 3.78 3.75 -3.41
CA GLU A 8 2.70 3.96 -4.37
C GLU A 8 1.38 4.29 -3.66
N ALA A 9 0.98 3.46 -2.69
CA ALA A 9 -0.25 3.67 -1.93
C ALA A 9 -0.28 5.03 -1.20
N LEU A 10 0.84 5.43 -0.59
CA LEU A 10 0.96 6.73 0.08
C LEU A 10 0.95 7.89 -0.92
N THR A 11 1.66 7.77 -2.04
CA THR A 11 1.68 8.84 -3.06
C THR A 11 0.30 9.03 -3.70
N ASN A 12 -0.53 7.99 -3.77
CA ASN A 12 -1.93 8.13 -4.20
C ASN A 12 -2.77 8.95 -3.20
N LEU A 13 -2.34 9.08 -1.94
CA LEU A 13 -2.99 9.93 -0.93
C LEU A 13 -2.44 11.37 -0.89
N VAL A 14 -1.48 11.75 -1.74
CA VAL A 14 -0.77 13.04 -1.63
C VAL A 14 -1.69 14.28 -1.66
N TRP A 15 -2.84 14.17 -2.34
CA TRP A 15 -3.83 15.25 -2.44
C TRP A 15 -4.98 15.15 -1.42
N ALA A 16 -4.98 14.09 -0.60
CA ALA A 16 -5.95 13.93 0.46
C ALA A 16 -5.56 14.80 1.66
N LYS A 17 -6.55 15.45 2.28
CA LYS A 17 -6.33 16.23 3.49
C LYS A 17 -6.15 15.28 4.68
N VAL A 18 -4.89 15.04 5.04
CA VAL A 18 -4.48 14.17 6.16
C VAL A 18 -3.86 15.02 7.27
N THR A 19 -4.22 14.77 8.53
CA THR A 19 -3.72 15.51 9.69
C THR A 19 -2.27 15.17 10.04
N SER A 20 -1.92 13.89 10.00
CA SER A 20 -0.57 13.38 10.18
C SER A 20 -0.41 12.06 9.44
N LEU A 21 0.81 11.77 8.97
CA LEU A 21 1.11 10.46 8.37
C LEU A 21 0.79 9.31 9.33
N SER A 22 0.96 9.50 10.65
CA SER A 22 0.63 8.51 11.69
C SER A 22 -0.85 8.10 11.76
N ASP A 23 -1.74 8.94 11.22
CA ASP A 23 -3.17 8.67 11.16
C ASP A 23 -3.54 7.73 10.01
N VAL A 24 -2.62 7.54 9.04
CA VAL A 24 -2.77 6.58 7.96
C VAL A 24 -2.60 5.17 8.51
N LYS A 25 -3.58 4.33 8.19
CA LYS A 25 -3.57 2.89 8.42
C LYS A 25 -3.54 2.16 7.09
N ALA A 26 -3.13 0.90 7.12
CA ALA A 26 -3.02 0.10 5.91
C ALA A 26 -3.55 -1.31 6.10
N SER A 27 -4.11 -1.87 5.03
CA SER A 27 -4.34 -3.29 4.89
C SER A 27 -3.28 -3.89 3.96
N GLY A 28 -2.65 -4.98 4.39
CA GLY A 28 -1.68 -5.73 3.60
C GLY A 28 -2.28 -7.05 3.07
N ASN A 29 -2.33 -7.20 1.74
CA ASN A 29 -2.86 -8.39 1.09
C ASN A 29 -1.76 -9.13 0.33
N TRP A 30 -1.42 -10.33 0.79
CA TRP A 30 -0.27 -11.11 0.33
C TRP A 30 -0.69 -12.21 -0.62
N MET A 31 -0.10 -12.28 -1.81
CA MET A 31 -0.35 -13.32 -2.81
C MET A 31 0.97 -13.98 -3.22
N TYR A 32 1.23 -15.18 -2.70
CA TYR A 32 2.47 -15.92 -2.96
C TYR A 32 2.18 -17.40 -3.23
N ALA A 33 3.09 -18.06 -3.92
CA ALA A 33 3.10 -19.53 -4.03
C ALA A 33 4.05 -20.11 -2.97
N ALA A 34 3.80 -19.83 -1.69
CA ALA A 34 4.78 -19.98 -0.60
C ALA A 34 5.29 -21.42 -0.37
N LYS A 35 4.59 -22.42 -0.91
CA LYS A 35 5.00 -23.84 -0.86
C LYS A 35 6.00 -24.23 -1.95
N LEU A 36 6.24 -23.35 -2.93
CA LEU A 36 7.24 -23.55 -3.97
C LEU A 36 8.59 -23.06 -3.48
N ASP A 37 9.65 -23.65 -4.04
CA ASP A 37 11.02 -23.39 -3.60
C ASP A 37 11.39 -21.91 -3.75
N GLY A 38 12.04 -21.36 -2.72
CA GLY A 38 12.43 -19.94 -2.63
C GLY A 38 11.32 -18.93 -2.31
N GLU A 39 10.05 -19.21 -2.62
CA GLU A 39 8.95 -18.25 -2.42
C GLU A 39 8.70 -17.92 -0.94
N GLY A 40 8.89 -18.91 -0.05
CA GLY A 40 8.81 -18.72 1.40
C GLY A 40 9.88 -17.78 1.97
N ALA A 41 11.10 -17.81 1.41
CA ALA A 41 12.15 -16.86 1.79
C ALA A 41 11.85 -15.46 1.22
N ALA A 42 11.38 -15.39 -0.03
CA ALA A 42 11.03 -14.14 -0.68
C ALA A 42 9.92 -13.37 0.05
N ILE A 43 8.88 -14.05 0.55
CA ILE A 43 7.82 -13.39 1.35
C ILE A 43 8.36 -12.88 2.69
N TYR A 44 9.29 -13.60 3.32
CA TYR A 44 9.92 -13.17 4.57
C TYR A 44 10.76 -11.90 4.36
N ASP A 45 11.61 -11.89 3.33
CA ASP A 45 12.43 -10.71 2.99
C ASP A 45 11.55 -9.51 2.64
N ALA A 46 10.44 -9.73 1.93
CA ALA A 46 9.46 -8.70 1.63
C ALA A 46 8.78 -8.15 2.91
N ALA A 47 8.42 -9.02 3.85
CA ALA A 47 7.83 -8.62 5.14
C ALA A 47 8.81 -7.84 6.01
N LEU A 48 10.08 -8.23 6.05
CA LEU A 48 11.12 -7.50 6.77
C LEU A 48 11.33 -6.10 6.19
N ALA A 49 11.52 -6.01 4.87
CA ALA A 49 11.71 -4.74 4.17
C ALA A 49 10.49 -3.81 4.29
N LEU A 50 9.28 -4.38 4.36
CA LEU A 50 8.04 -3.65 4.62
C LEU A 50 8.02 -3.09 6.04
N SER A 51 8.30 -3.93 7.03
CA SER A 51 8.27 -3.54 8.44
C SER A 51 9.25 -2.39 8.72
N GLU A 52 10.47 -2.47 8.20
CA GLU A 52 11.47 -1.40 8.34
C GLU A 52 10.94 -0.06 7.80
N ALA A 53 10.40 -0.08 6.58
CA ALA A 53 9.88 1.13 5.94
C ALA A 53 8.66 1.71 6.69
N MET A 54 7.75 0.85 7.15
CA MET A 54 6.56 1.29 7.87
C MET A 54 6.90 1.86 9.26
N ILE A 55 7.88 1.27 9.95
CA ILE A 55 8.42 1.79 11.22
C ILE A 55 9.02 3.18 11.01
N GLU A 56 9.84 3.36 9.98
CA GLU A 56 10.46 4.65 9.66
C GLU A 56 9.41 5.73 9.34
N LEU A 57 8.35 5.36 8.61
CA LEU A 57 7.25 6.24 8.25
C LEU A 57 6.23 6.48 9.38
N GLY A 58 6.30 5.73 10.48
CA GLY A 58 5.34 5.82 11.59
C GLY A 58 3.93 5.35 11.26
N ILE A 59 3.78 4.46 10.26
CA ILE A 59 2.51 3.85 9.86
C ILE A 59 2.51 2.36 10.16
N ALA A 60 1.34 1.73 10.19
CA ALA A 60 1.23 0.30 10.46
C ALA A 60 0.15 -0.36 9.60
N ILE A 61 0.34 -1.65 9.32
CA ILE A 61 -0.73 -2.53 8.85
C ILE A 61 -1.55 -2.96 10.07
N ASP A 62 -2.85 -2.69 10.07
CA ASP A 62 -3.79 -3.08 11.12
C ASP A 62 -4.91 -4.02 10.62
N GLY A 63 -4.86 -4.41 9.35
CA GLY A 63 -5.73 -5.41 8.74
C GLY A 63 -5.07 -6.09 7.54
N GLY A 64 -5.66 -7.17 7.04
CA GLY A 64 -5.10 -7.85 5.87
C GLY A 64 -5.52 -9.29 5.73
N LYS A 65 -4.99 -9.92 4.67
CA LYS A 65 -5.19 -11.34 4.39
C LYS A 65 -4.04 -11.89 3.54
N ASP A 66 -3.78 -13.17 3.65
CA ASP A 66 -2.87 -13.91 2.79
C ASP A 66 -3.60 -14.93 1.89
N SER A 67 -2.99 -15.16 0.73
CA SER A 67 -3.27 -16.25 -0.20
C SER A 67 -1.94 -16.87 -0.62
N LEU A 68 -1.61 -18.01 -0.01
CA LEU A 68 -0.27 -18.63 -0.09
C LEU A 68 -0.18 -19.81 -1.07
N SER A 69 -1.23 -20.06 -1.83
CA SER A 69 -1.31 -21.14 -2.84
C SER A 69 -1.48 -20.59 -4.25
N MET A 70 -0.81 -19.47 -4.58
CA MET A 70 -0.95 -18.79 -5.88
C MET A 70 -0.19 -19.51 -7.01
N ALA A 71 -0.48 -20.80 -7.19
CA ALA A 71 0.01 -21.63 -8.27
C ALA A 71 -1.09 -22.59 -8.75
N ALA A 72 -1.09 -22.91 -10.04
CA ALA A 72 -2.06 -23.80 -10.66
C ALA A 72 -1.37 -24.69 -11.70
N HIS A 73 -1.90 -25.89 -11.89
CA HIS A 73 -1.53 -26.74 -13.01
C HIS A 73 -2.36 -26.38 -14.24
N ALA A 74 -1.70 -26.14 -15.37
CA ALA A 74 -2.35 -25.84 -16.65
C ALA A 74 -1.58 -26.54 -17.77
N SER A 75 -2.29 -27.35 -18.58
CA SER A 75 -1.71 -28.07 -19.73
C SER A 75 -0.49 -28.96 -19.40
N GLY A 76 -0.42 -29.50 -18.19
CA GLY A 76 0.71 -30.32 -17.72
C GLY A 76 1.82 -29.53 -17.03
N ASP A 77 1.83 -28.20 -17.16
CA ASP A 77 2.82 -27.33 -16.55
C ASP A 77 2.33 -26.76 -15.22
N LEU A 78 3.28 -26.47 -14.32
CA LEU A 78 3.02 -25.71 -13.10
C LEU A 78 3.22 -24.22 -13.38
N VAL A 79 2.14 -23.44 -13.33
CA VAL A 79 2.16 -21.99 -13.48
C VAL A 79 2.03 -21.35 -12.10
N LYS A 80 3.01 -20.51 -11.72
CA LYS A 80 2.97 -19.73 -10.47
C LYS A 80 2.72 -18.26 -10.74
N ALA A 81 1.97 -17.61 -9.84
CA ALA A 81 1.93 -16.16 -9.79
C ALA A 81 3.27 -15.62 -9.31
N THR A 82 3.61 -14.41 -9.73
CA THR A 82 4.70 -13.66 -9.10
C THR A 82 4.27 -13.23 -7.71
N GLY A 83 5.15 -13.39 -6.71
CA GLY A 83 4.92 -12.90 -5.36
C GLY A 83 4.51 -11.43 -5.35
N ASN A 84 3.37 -11.13 -4.75
CA ASN A 84 2.74 -9.82 -4.80
C ASN A 84 2.19 -9.41 -3.42
N LEU A 85 2.29 -8.11 -3.13
CA LEU A 85 1.73 -7.45 -1.96
C LEU A 85 0.90 -6.26 -2.41
N VAL A 86 -0.41 -6.31 -2.16
CA VAL A 86 -1.28 -5.16 -2.38
C VAL A 86 -1.43 -4.40 -1.06
N ILE A 87 -1.13 -3.10 -1.10
CA ILE A 87 -1.31 -2.19 0.03
C ILE A 87 -2.52 -1.30 -0.23
N SER A 88 -3.47 -1.34 0.70
CA SER A 88 -4.62 -0.40 0.70
C SER A 88 -4.48 0.53 1.89
N THR A 89 -4.17 1.80 1.65
CA THR A 89 -4.09 2.83 2.69
C THR A 89 -5.43 3.51 2.91
N TYR A 90 -5.76 3.79 4.17
CA TYR A 90 -6.95 4.53 4.55
C TYR A 90 -6.65 5.44 5.74
N VAL A 91 -7.44 6.51 5.82
CA VAL A 91 -7.30 7.54 6.85
C VAL A 91 -8.66 8.16 7.12
N THR A 92 -8.94 8.43 8.39
CA THR A 92 -10.16 9.14 8.78
C THR A 92 -10.03 10.60 8.40
N GLY A 93 -10.95 11.11 7.59
CA GLY A 93 -10.91 12.50 7.13
C GLY A 93 -12.30 13.02 6.76
N LYS A 94 -12.41 14.35 6.63
CA LYS A 94 -13.62 14.99 6.09
C LYS A 94 -13.62 14.88 4.56
N PRO A 95 -14.80 14.86 3.91
CA PRO A 95 -14.89 14.92 2.46
C PRO A 95 -14.11 16.13 1.93
N THR A 96 -13.20 15.88 0.99
CA THR A 96 -12.38 16.94 0.39
C THR A 96 -13.22 17.67 -0.65
N ASN A 97 -13.44 18.97 -0.46
CA ASN A 97 -14.06 19.83 -1.48
C ASN A 97 -12.99 20.67 -2.21
N LYS A 98 -13.42 21.46 -3.21
CA LYS A 98 -12.49 22.29 -4.00
C LYS A 98 -11.64 23.23 -3.14
N ARG A 99 -12.17 23.80 -2.05
CA ARG A 99 -11.40 24.66 -1.15
C ARG A 99 -10.36 23.85 -0.35
N ASP A 100 -10.72 22.66 0.10
CA ASP A 100 -9.77 21.79 0.82
C ASP A 100 -8.61 21.36 -0.09
N PHE A 101 -8.90 21.02 -1.36
CA PHE A 101 -7.87 20.70 -2.34
C PHE A 101 -6.91 21.87 -2.57
N LEU A 102 -7.44 23.08 -2.75
CA LEU A 102 -6.62 24.28 -2.93
C LEU A 102 -5.79 24.61 -1.69
N SER A 103 -6.36 24.42 -0.50
CA SER A 103 -5.61 24.60 0.74
C SER A 103 -4.43 23.63 0.86
N CYS A 104 -4.53 22.41 0.34
CA CYS A 104 -3.41 21.46 0.30
C CYS A 104 -2.28 21.93 -0.63
N LEU A 105 -2.60 22.70 -1.66
CA LEU A 105 -1.64 23.32 -2.57
C LEU A 105 -1.10 24.66 -2.05
N GLY A 106 -1.59 25.17 -0.92
CA GLY A 106 -1.26 26.50 -0.41
C GLY A 106 -1.99 27.64 -1.12
N TYR A 107 -3.07 27.37 -1.86
CA TYR A 107 -3.89 28.36 -2.56
C TYR A 107 -5.25 28.59 -1.90
N SER A 108 -5.77 29.79 -2.08
CA SER A 108 -7.15 30.19 -1.85
C SER A 108 -7.99 30.03 -3.11
N ILE A 109 -9.32 29.97 -2.97
CA ILE A 109 -10.23 30.10 -4.12
C ILE A 109 -10.02 31.42 -4.87
N ALA A 110 -9.59 32.47 -4.14
CA ALA A 110 -9.33 33.80 -4.68
C ALA A 110 -8.18 33.79 -5.71
N ASP A 111 -7.19 32.90 -5.56
CA ASP A 111 -6.01 32.84 -6.43
C ASP A 111 -6.30 32.29 -7.84
N ILE A 112 -7.55 31.95 -8.15
CA ILE A 112 -7.94 31.20 -9.37
C ILE A 112 -9.19 31.79 -10.05
N VAL A 113 -9.77 32.85 -9.47
CA VAL A 113 -10.95 33.53 -10.01
C VAL A 113 -10.62 34.90 -10.58
N ASP A 114 -9.33 35.25 -10.65
CA ASP A 114 -8.76 36.39 -11.39
C ASP A 114 -8.03 35.87 -12.65
#